data_AF-A0A9Q1IXQ3-F1
#
_entry.id   AF-A0A9Q1IXQ3-F1
#
_cell.length_a   1.000
_cell.length_b   1.000
_cell.length_c   1.000
_cell.angle_alpha   90.00
_cell.angle_beta   90.00
_cell.angle_gamma   90.00
#
_symmetry.space_group_name_H-M   'P 1'
#
loop_
_entity.id
_entity.type
_entity.pdbx_description
1 polymer ?
#
loop_
_entity_poly.entity_id
_entity_poly.type
_entity_poly.pdbx_seq_one_letter_code
_entity_poly.pdbx_strand_id
1 'polypeptide(L)'
;MDPSDNTLRFRWKKNEEITPLLSFGRDVLFGPLCLRAEDIFCLQQNTAEGYFDVSLHDTSKLQETKALFSVNQDNLLLKDFKLEPLHRNSHRVLTVQMYNPWVTEETLRDFLAKYVTVLPGVEKIRDTLGIWTGERQFRIMLKEDPGGYHGFLHPPASFTIGEDEGHLIYAGQPSLCRKCSRHGHTAETCSLQRCCYCEGLGHDASDCSPNAPLPSLRDMELVVKELAQEMLAQEMHAHGSRDRPRKTPNEKKQTPSKRRRRRRIGGTCLNPFIRSPVIGQEGAHSAATMGCGFRLGSLFPTAMARCRAALPWQQAVLGMLLVACRGQCSVETVLSPDCSVFLYKGCPPAGLEHATLLYICQRLAGQPRFLTLYDTIDHIPVYSAYSFKRSDGLKHADVSWMYEPQLSGGSDSGEMKPFPQDSLHGRFEESQAVLEDYSNSVGFERGQLNPDEHQANPSDKAATYTLTNVVPQDRAFNAGPWNQQEHRVRQRLNNYCRGPAYIVTGVTTSGLAIRRRGFPRVAVPTYLWSAYCCPEYDRNAPYEERAKLPAFAAHGRNEPGGRVTELSLTALHNFLKSATYVHKSFRIFQDDCVPPPSPQR
;
A
#
# COMPACT_ATOMS: atom_id res chain seq x y z
N MET A 1 3.24 -2.88 -20.92
CA MET A 1 3.53 -1.48 -21.26
C MET A 1 2.35 -0.65 -20.82
N ASP A 2 2.59 0.56 -20.35
CA ASP A 2 1.50 1.50 -20.07
C ASP A 2 0.99 2.07 -21.41
N PRO A 3 -0.32 2.23 -21.66
CA PRO A 3 -0.82 2.84 -22.89
C PRO A 3 -0.23 4.23 -23.17
N SER A 4 0.19 4.97 -22.13
CA SER A 4 0.82 6.29 -22.25
C SER A 4 2.29 6.28 -22.70
N ASP A 5 2.97 5.13 -22.69
CA ASP A 5 4.38 5.02 -23.12
C ASP A 5 4.56 5.31 -24.63
N ASN A 6 3.52 5.09 -25.44
CA ASN A 6 3.54 5.26 -26.90
C ASN A 6 2.77 6.50 -27.41
N THR A 7 2.48 7.49 -26.56
CA THR A 7 1.72 8.69 -26.95
C THR A 7 2.59 9.94 -27.15
N LEU A 8 2.31 10.68 -28.23
CA LEU A 8 2.88 12.00 -28.55
C LEU A 8 1.79 13.07 -28.55
N ARG A 9 2.04 14.18 -27.85
CA ARG A 9 1.21 15.39 -27.92
C ARG A 9 1.76 16.38 -28.93
N PHE A 10 0.94 16.78 -29.89
CA PHE A 10 1.22 17.83 -30.86
C PHE A 10 0.46 19.09 -30.44
N ARG A 11 1.13 19.99 -29.73
CA ARG A 11 0.53 21.26 -29.26
C ARG A 11 0.65 22.33 -30.35
N TRP A 12 -0.46 22.94 -30.70
CA TRP A 12 -0.54 24.06 -31.66
C TRP A 12 0.09 25.32 -31.05
N LYS A 13 0.89 26.07 -31.83
CA LYS A 13 1.65 27.24 -31.35
C LYS A 13 0.91 28.58 -31.51
N LYS A 14 -0.26 28.58 -32.15
CA LYS A 14 -0.98 29.79 -32.59
C LYS A 14 -2.29 29.96 -31.84
N ASN A 15 -2.66 31.20 -31.52
CA ASN A 15 -4.00 31.57 -31.07
C ASN A 15 -4.97 31.78 -32.26
N GLU A 16 -4.92 30.87 -33.23
CA GLU A 16 -5.78 30.82 -34.43
C GLU A 16 -6.73 29.61 -34.31
N GLU A 17 -7.76 29.51 -35.16
CA GLU A 17 -8.62 28.32 -35.22
C GLU A 17 -7.77 27.05 -35.41
N ILE A 18 -8.02 26.06 -34.57
CA ILE A 18 -7.23 24.81 -34.55
C ILE A 18 -7.66 23.97 -35.75
N THR A 19 -6.68 23.46 -36.50
CA THR A 19 -6.88 22.59 -37.65
C THR A 19 -7.88 21.44 -37.34
N PRO A 20 -8.83 21.10 -38.23
CA PRO A 20 -9.72 19.96 -37.99
C PRO A 20 -8.96 18.62 -37.92
N LEU A 21 -9.39 17.72 -37.04
CA LEU A 21 -8.85 16.36 -36.83
C LEU A 21 -8.46 15.62 -38.13
N LEU A 22 -9.35 15.67 -39.14
CA LEU A 22 -9.17 15.01 -40.44
C LEU A 22 -8.02 15.62 -41.26
N SER A 23 -7.90 16.96 -41.25
CA SER A 23 -6.80 17.66 -41.91
C SER A 23 -5.48 17.42 -41.17
N PHE A 24 -5.48 17.39 -39.83
CA PHE A 24 -4.29 17.01 -39.07
C PHE A 24 -3.81 15.59 -39.40
N GLY A 25 -4.71 14.61 -39.39
CA GLY A 25 -4.39 13.23 -39.75
C GLY A 25 -3.83 13.10 -41.18
N ARG A 26 -4.51 13.70 -42.18
CA ARG A 26 -4.09 13.64 -43.59
C ARG A 26 -2.82 14.43 -43.87
N ASP A 27 -2.77 15.69 -43.46
CA ASP A 27 -1.76 16.65 -43.92
C ASP A 27 -0.50 16.68 -43.03
N VAL A 28 -0.59 16.21 -41.78
CA VAL A 28 0.53 16.20 -40.82
C VAL A 28 1.03 14.78 -40.51
N LEU A 29 0.14 13.83 -40.19
CA LEU A 29 0.56 12.47 -39.81
C LEU A 29 0.91 11.62 -41.04
N PHE A 30 0.01 11.53 -42.01
CA PHE A 30 0.22 10.73 -43.23
C PHE A 30 1.13 11.41 -44.26
N GLY A 31 1.27 12.74 -44.20
CA GLY A 31 2.18 13.53 -45.01
C GLY A 31 3.62 13.52 -44.47
N PRO A 32 4.10 14.63 -43.84
CA PRO A 32 5.51 14.84 -43.49
C PRO A 32 6.05 13.96 -42.34
N LEU A 33 5.21 13.16 -41.68
CA LEU A 33 5.62 12.15 -40.70
C LEU A 33 5.49 10.71 -41.23
N CYS A 34 4.94 10.53 -42.44
CA CYS A 34 4.85 9.27 -43.18
C CYS A 34 4.25 8.08 -42.38
N LEU A 35 3.40 8.37 -41.39
CA LEU A 35 2.65 7.35 -40.67
C LEU A 35 1.53 6.78 -41.54
N ARG A 36 1.10 5.56 -41.24
CA ARG A 36 -0.05 4.90 -41.88
C ARG A 36 -1.14 4.68 -40.83
N ALA A 37 -2.37 4.44 -41.26
CA ALA A 37 -3.49 4.21 -40.34
C ALA A 37 -3.26 3.02 -39.39
N GLU A 38 -2.54 1.97 -39.84
CA GLU A 38 -2.17 0.81 -39.01
C GLU A 38 -1.07 1.10 -37.97
N ASP A 39 -0.28 2.17 -38.13
CA ASP A 39 0.76 2.55 -37.16
C ASP A 39 0.16 3.29 -35.93
N ILE A 40 -1.08 3.79 -36.07
CA ILE A 40 -1.77 4.67 -35.10
C ILE A 40 -2.89 3.89 -34.38
N PHE A 41 -2.75 3.71 -33.07
CA PHE A 41 -3.79 3.11 -32.22
C PHE A 41 -4.94 4.08 -31.92
N CYS A 42 -4.63 5.36 -31.67
CA CYS A 42 -5.64 6.38 -31.38
C CYS A 42 -5.17 7.78 -31.77
N LEU A 43 -6.10 8.61 -32.24
CA LEU A 43 -5.90 10.02 -32.54
C LEU A 43 -7.02 10.84 -31.86
N GLN A 44 -6.64 11.76 -30.98
CA GLN A 44 -7.57 12.58 -30.20
C GLN A 44 -7.24 14.07 -30.37
N GLN A 45 -8.24 14.95 -30.38
CA GLN A 45 -8.08 16.42 -30.42
C GLN A 45 -8.71 17.05 -29.18
N ASN A 46 -7.98 17.94 -28.52
CA ASN A 46 -8.52 18.83 -27.49
C ASN A 46 -8.55 20.26 -28.04
N THR A 47 -9.74 20.69 -28.46
CA THR A 47 -9.98 22.02 -29.04
C THR A 47 -9.93 23.15 -27.99
N ALA A 48 -10.03 22.84 -26.69
CA ALA A 48 -9.95 23.83 -25.62
C ALA A 48 -8.49 24.17 -25.22
N GLU A 49 -7.58 23.18 -25.26
CA GLU A 49 -6.16 23.36 -24.92
C GLU A 49 -5.21 23.41 -26.13
N GLY A 50 -5.74 23.30 -27.36
CA GLY A 50 -4.95 23.46 -28.59
C GLY A 50 -3.94 22.35 -28.83
N TYR A 51 -4.32 21.08 -28.67
CA TYR A 51 -3.43 19.95 -28.95
C TYR A 51 -4.12 18.73 -29.58
N PHE A 52 -3.30 17.87 -30.19
CA PHE A 52 -3.67 16.54 -30.65
C PHE A 52 -2.81 15.50 -29.93
N ASP A 53 -3.41 14.44 -29.41
CA ASP A 53 -2.69 13.29 -28.85
C ASP A 53 -2.73 12.13 -29.83
N VAL A 54 -1.55 11.60 -30.17
CA VAL A 54 -1.33 10.53 -31.13
C VAL A 54 -0.71 9.35 -30.40
N SER A 55 -1.50 8.30 -30.18
CA SER A 55 -1.05 7.04 -29.59
C SER A 55 -0.71 6.05 -30.69
N LEU A 56 0.53 5.56 -30.69
CA LEU A 56 1.05 4.62 -31.69
C LEU A 56 1.01 3.18 -31.17
N HIS A 57 0.88 2.20 -32.06
CA HIS A 57 0.94 0.79 -31.67
C HIS A 57 2.35 0.41 -31.17
N ASP A 58 3.40 0.82 -31.89
CA ASP A 58 4.77 0.42 -31.60
C ASP A 58 5.68 1.55 -31.09
N THR A 59 6.53 1.21 -30.12
CA THR A 59 7.57 2.11 -29.60
C THR A 59 8.68 2.38 -30.62
N SER A 60 8.83 1.55 -31.66
CA SER A 60 9.71 1.83 -32.81
C SER A 60 9.19 3.01 -33.63
N LYS A 61 7.90 2.99 -34.00
CA LYS A 61 7.19 4.08 -34.69
C LYS A 61 7.21 5.38 -33.88
N LEU A 62 7.19 5.28 -32.55
CA LEU A 62 7.38 6.44 -31.66
C LEU A 62 8.73 7.14 -31.86
N GLN A 63 9.83 6.39 -31.99
CA GLN A 63 11.16 6.97 -32.19
C GLN A 63 11.36 7.46 -33.63
N GLU A 64 10.83 6.74 -34.61
CA GLU A 64 10.79 7.14 -36.03
C GLU A 64 10.06 8.49 -36.19
N THR A 65 8.87 8.64 -35.57
CA THR A 65 8.09 9.88 -35.60
C THR A 65 8.83 11.06 -34.96
N LYS A 66 9.52 10.85 -33.83
CA LYS A 66 10.36 11.88 -33.18
C LYS A 66 11.53 12.33 -34.05
N ALA A 67 12.21 11.38 -34.71
CA ALA A 67 13.29 11.66 -35.63
C ALA A 67 12.78 12.44 -36.86
N LEU A 68 11.69 11.98 -37.50
CA LEU A 68 11.07 12.65 -38.63
C LEU A 68 10.57 14.06 -38.28
N PHE A 69 9.96 14.26 -37.11
CA PHE A 69 9.54 15.59 -36.65
C PHE A 69 10.74 16.54 -36.47
N SER A 70 11.86 16.02 -35.98
CA SER A 70 13.09 16.80 -35.75
C SER A 70 13.80 17.15 -37.07
N VAL A 71 13.79 16.24 -38.05
CA VAL A 71 14.33 16.49 -39.41
C VAL A 71 13.44 17.43 -40.21
N ASN A 72 12.12 17.29 -40.10
CA ASN A 72 11.13 18.07 -40.87
C ASN A 72 10.59 19.28 -40.09
N GLN A 73 11.30 19.78 -39.07
CA GLN A 73 10.81 20.85 -38.19
C GLN A 73 10.53 22.17 -38.94
N ASP A 74 11.28 22.46 -40.01
CA ASP A 74 11.10 23.64 -40.87
C ASP A 74 9.98 23.49 -41.91
N ASN A 75 9.33 22.32 -41.99
CA ASN A 75 8.21 22.09 -42.90
C ASN A 75 7.03 23.01 -42.54
N LEU A 76 6.41 23.62 -43.55
CA LEU A 76 5.29 24.55 -43.41
C LEU A 76 4.11 24.01 -42.60
N LEU A 77 3.92 22.68 -42.53
CA LEU A 77 2.84 22.01 -41.80
C LEU A 77 3.26 21.52 -40.40
N LEU A 78 4.57 21.44 -40.09
CA LEU A 78 5.08 21.00 -38.78
C LEU A 78 5.60 22.16 -37.91
N LYS A 79 6.08 23.25 -38.51
CA LYS A 79 6.60 24.45 -37.82
C LYS A 79 5.61 25.03 -36.80
N ASP A 80 4.30 24.91 -37.05
CA ASP A 80 3.22 25.47 -36.24
C ASP A 80 2.84 24.54 -35.05
N PHE A 81 3.44 23.34 -34.97
CA PHE A 81 3.30 22.41 -33.85
C PHE A 81 4.54 22.37 -32.94
N LYS A 82 4.35 22.09 -31.66
CA LYS A 82 5.38 21.66 -30.71
C LYS A 82 5.10 20.21 -30.34
N LEU A 83 6.09 19.34 -30.55
CA LEU A 83 6.02 17.95 -30.11
C LEU A 83 6.38 17.84 -28.63
N GLU A 84 5.51 17.22 -27.84
CA GLU A 84 5.66 16.94 -26.42
C GLU A 84 5.44 15.42 -26.21
N PRO A 85 6.46 14.62 -25.91
CA PRO A 85 6.24 13.21 -25.58
C PRO A 85 5.48 13.10 -24.25
N LEU A 86 4.39 12.33 -24.21
CA LEU A 86 3.64 12.10 -22.96
C LEU A 86 4.26 10.98 -22.12
N HIS A 87 5.05 10.09 -22.73
CA HIS A 87 6.03 9.30 -21.98
C HIS A 87 7.03 10.24 -21.29
N ARG A 88 7.17 10.05 -19.96
CA ARG A 88 7.87 10.90 -18.96
C ARG A 88 7.07 12.09 -18.45
N ASN A 89 6.28 11.86 -17.39
CA ASN A 89 5.89 12.97 -16.50
C ASN A 89 7.12 13.64 -15.85
N SER A 90 8.22 12.89 -15.59
CA SER A 90 9.47 13.25 -14.86
C SER A 90 9.28 13.78 -13.42
N HIS A 91 8.31 14.68 -13.25
CA HIS A 91 7.55 14.91 -12.05
C HIS A 91 7.14 13.59 -11.39
N ARG A 92 7.37 13.50 -10.09
CA ARG A 92 6.88 12.44 -9.20
C ARG A 92 6.43 13.07 -7.89
N VAL A 93 5.43 12.44 -7.27
CA VAL A 93 5.20 12.58 -5.84
C VAL A 93 6.03 11.48 -5.17
N LEU A 94 6.85 11.88 -4.21
CA LEU A 94 7.76 11.00 -3.48
C LEU A 94 7.40 11.10 -1.99
N THR A 95 6.90 10.00 -1.44
CA THR A 95 6.60 9.89 -0.01
C THR A 95 7.88 9.50 0.72
N VAL A 96 8.26 10.25 1.75
CA VAL A 96 9.34 9.92 2.68
C VAL A 96 8.75 9.61 4.04
N GLN A 97 9.22 8.54 4.68
CA GLN A 97 9.01 8.27 6.10
C GLN A 97 10.38 8.12 6.79
N MET A 98 10.57 8.84 7.90
CA MET A 98 11.74 8.69 8.78
C MET A 98 11.32 7.94 10.04
N TYR A 99 12.18 7.06 10.57
CA TYR A 99 11.93 6.43 11.87
C TYR A 99 11.99 7.47 13.01
N ASN A 100 12.84 8.49 12.88
CA ASN A 100 12.83 9.67 13.74
C ASN A 100 11.92 10.77 13.13
N PRO A 101 10.77 11.10 13.75
CA PRO A 101 9.86 12.13 13.22
C PRO A 101 10.41 13.56 13.34
N TRP A 102 11.46 13.79 14.13
CA TRP A 102 12.00 15.13 14.40
C TRP A 102 12.96 15.65 13.31
N VAL A 103 13.44 14.79 12.41
CA VAL A 103 14.21 15.18 11.22
C VAL A 103 13.44 16.26 10.45
N THR A 104 14.07 17.38 10.07
CA THR A 104 13.35 18.51 9.48
C THR A 104 13.09 18.34 7.98
N GLU A 105 12.16 19.12 7.44
CA GLU A 105 11.86 19.16 6.00
C GLU A 105 12.99 19.77 5.17
N GLU A 106 13.83 20.62 5.79
CA GLU A 106 15.02 21.19 5.16
C GLU A 106 16.11 20.14 5.02
N THR A 107 16.39 19.37 6.08
CA THR A 107 17.35 18.25 6.03
C THR A 107 16.95 17.19 5.00
N LEU A 108 15.65 16.87 4.88
CA LEU A 108 15.14 15.99 3.83
C LEU A 108 15.27 16.60 2.44
N ARG A 109 15.00 17.90 2.27
CA ARG A 109 15.17 18.60 0.99
C ARG A 109 16.62 18.58 0.53
N ASP A 110 17.58 18.84 1.42
CA ASP A 110 19.02 18.84 1.12
C ASP A 110 19.55 17.43 0.82
N PHE A 111 19.00 16.40 1.47
CA PHE A 111 19.27 15.01 1.11
C PHE A 111 18.75 14.68 -0.29
N LEU A 112 17.47 14.96 -0.56
CA LEU A 112 16.82 14.67 -1.85
C LEU A 112 17.45 15.47 -3.00
N ALA A 113 17.86 16.72 -2.76
CA ALA A 113 18.48 17.62 -3.75
C ALA A 113 19.75 17.05 -4.40
N LYS A 114 20.40 16.06 -3.78
CA LYS A 114 21.53 15.32 -4.37
C LYS A 114 21.07 14.55 -5.61
N TYR A 115 19.97 13.81 -5.51
CA TYR A 115 19.46 12.91 -6.55
C TYR A 115 18.43 13.58 -7.49
N VAL A 116 17.54 14.40 -6.94
CA VAL A 116 16.36 14.93 -7.64
C VAL A 116 16.26 16.45 -7.50
N THR A 117 15.46 17.10 -8.33
CA THR A 117 15.09 18.51 -8.15
C THR A 117 13.82 18.57 -7.32
N VAL A 118 13.91 19.02 -6.07
CA VAL A 118 12.74 19.16 -5.19
C VAL A 118 11.99 20.45 -5.53
N LEU A 119 10.67 20.35 -5.74
CA LEU A 119 9.80 21.47 -6.05
C LEU A 119 9.24 22.11 -4.76
N PRO A 120 8.72 23.36 -4.82
CA PRO A 120 8.06 23.99 -3.70
C PRO A 120 6.79 23.22 -3.26
N GLY A 121 6.59 23.14 -1.94
CA GLY A 121 5.48 22.43 -1.31
C GLY A 121 5.89 21.05 -0.76
N VAL A 122 5.67 20.88 0.55
CA VAL A 122 5.75 19.59 1.24
C VAL A 122 4.40 19.35 1.89
N GLU A 123 3.87 18.16 1.73
CA GLU A 123 2.56 17.78 2.24
C GLU A 123 2.72 16.74 3.35
N LYS A 124 2.26 17.06 4.56
CA LYS A 124 2.25 16.14 5.70
C LYS A 124 1.00 15.29 5.61
N ILE A 125 1.18 14.00 5.33
CA ILE A 125 0.06 13.06 5.21
C ILE A 125 -0.59 12.90 6.56
N ARG A 126 -1.91 12.99 6.58
CA ARG A 126 -2.72 12.91 7.79
C ARG A 126 -3.74 11.81 7.64
N ASP A 127 -4.03 11.14 8.75
CA ASP A 127 -5.12 10.20 8.84
C ASP A 127 -6.49 10.92 8.77
N THR A 128 -7.56 10.13 8.85
CA THR A 128 -8.95 10.61 8.87
C THR A 128 -9.30 11.47 10.11
N LEU A 129 -8.43 11.47 11.14
CA LEU A 129 -8.55 12.30 12.34
C LEU A 129 -7.72 13.60 12.24
N GLY A 130 -6.98 13.79 11.15
CA GLY A 130 -6.08 14.93 10.94
C GLY A 130 -4.72 14.80 11.64
N ILE A 131 -4.38 13.65 12.19
CA ILE A 131 -3.09 13.38 12.87
C ILE A 131 -2.03 13.05 11.81
N TRP A 132 -0.82 13.62 11.94
CA TRP A 132 0.27 13.40 10.99
C TRP A 132 0.84 11.97 11.10
N THR A 133 0.88 11.23 9.99
CA THR A 133 1.28 9.80 9.94
C THR A 133 2.80 9.56 10.11
N GLY A 134 3.59 10.62 10.21
CA GLY A 134 5.06 10.57 10.09
C GLY A 134 5.54 10.70 8.63
N GLU A 135 4.68 10.47 7.65
CA GLU A 135 5.02 10.56 6.23
C GLU A 135 4.97 12.01 5.69
N ARG A 136 5.79 12.28 4.68
CA ARG A 136 5.87 13.58 4.01
C ARG A 136 5.97 13.38 2.51
N GLN A 137 5.02 13.92 1.75
CA GLN A 137 5.07 13.92 0.29
C GLN A 137 5.81 15.16 -0.22
N PHE A 138 6.83 14.91 -1.04
CA PHE A 138 7.59 15.90 -1.78
C PHE A 138 7.21 15.81 -3.26
N ARG A 139 6.94 16.96 -3.88
CA ARG A 139 6.86 17.06 -5.35
C ARG A 139 8.29 17.20 -5.87
N ILE A 140 8.70 16.32 -6.77
CA ILE A 140 10.09 16.25 -7.27
C ILE A 140 10.11 16.11 -8.79
N MET A 141 11.23 16.46 -9.43
CA MET A 141 11.56 16.04 -10.79
C MET A 141 12.84 15.20 -10.76
N LEU A 142 12.80 14.01 -11.36
CA LEU A 142 13.99 13.17 -11.54
C LEU A 142 15.01 13.89 -12.45
N LYS A 143 16.29 13.88 -12.07
CA LYS A 143 17.39 14.37 -12.94
C LYS A 143 17.70 13.32 -14.01
N GLU A 144 18.13 13.75 -15.18
CA GLU A 144 18.57 12.81 -16.24
C GLU A 144 19.95 12.22 -15.92
N ASP A 145 20.11 10.93 -16.20
CA ASP A 145 21.37 10.19 -16.08
C ASP A 145 21.44 9.16 -17.23
N PRO A 146 22.33 9.32 -18.23
CA PRO A 146 22.45 8.38 -19.35
C PRO A 146 22.82 6.95 -18.96
N GLY A 147 23.40 6.73 -17.77
CA GLY A 147 23.66 5.38 -17.21
C GLY A 147 22.57 4.90 -16.26
N GLY A 148 21.60 5.75 -15.92
CA GLY A 148 20.54 5.50 -14.95
C GLY A 148 19.40 4.64 -15.50
N TYR A 149 18.62 4.05 -14.59
CA TYR A 149 17.42 3.30 -14.97
C TYR A 149 16.41 4.22 -15.68
N HIS A 150 15.88 3.79 -16.83
CA HIS A 150 15.10 4.62 -17.77
C HIS A 150 15.73 5.97 -18.19
N GLY A 151 17.04 6.16 -17.98
CA GLY A 151 17.75 7.42 -18.24
C GLY A 151 17.63 8.47 -17.12
N PHE A 152 17.32 8.06 -15.89
CA PHE A 152 17.14 8.96 -14.74
C PHE A 152 17.99 8.59 -13.52
N LEU A 153 18.41 9.62 -12.77
CA LEU A 153 19.03 9.47 -11.46
C LEU A 153 17.94 9.23 -10.40
N HIS A 154 17.89 8.00 -9.90
CA HIS A 154 16.90 7.56 -8.93
C HIS A 154 17.44 7.64 -7.48
N PRO A 155 16.75 8.33 -6.54
CA PRO A 155 17.12 8.30 -5.12
C PRO A 155 16.93 6.89 -4.52
N PRO A 156 17.78 6.49 -3.56
CA PRO A 156 17.74 5.17 -2.95
C PRO A 156 16.48 4.97 -2.11
N ALA A 157 15.87 3.78 -2.19
CA ALA A 157 14.61 3.47 -1.50
C ALA A 157 14.72 3.44 0.04
N SER A 158 15.91 3.17 0.57
CA SER A 158 16.23 3.20 2.00
C SER A 158 17.55 3.98 2.16
N PHE A 159 17.62 4.84 3.18
CA PHE A 159 18.74 5.75 3.36
C PHE A 159 18.91 6.15 4.84
N THR A 160 20.08 6.72 5.15
CA THR A 160 20.40 7.30 6.45
C THR A 160 20.76 8.78 6.32
N ILE A 161 20.45 9.56 7.36
CA ILE A 161 20.90 10.94 7.53
C ILE A 161 21.55 11.04 8.91
N GLY A 162 22.87 10.88 8.97
CA GLY A 162 23.56 10.67 10.24
C GLY A 162 23.15 9.32 10.84
N GLU A 163 22.59 9.35 12.05
CA GLU A 163 22.07 8.18 12.75
C GLU A 163 20.58 7.90 12.44
N ASP A 164 19.89 8.82 11.75
CA ASP A 164 18.46 8.69 11.45
C ASP A 164 18.20 7.88 10.18
N GLU A 165 17.57 6.72 10.32
CA GLU A 165 17.09 5.89 9.20
C GLU A 165 15.77 6.40 8.60
N GLY A 166 15.63 6.23 7.29
CA GLY A 166 14.41 6.54 6.55
C GLY A 166 14.26 5.73 5.26
N HIS A 167 13.05 5.76 4.72
CA HIS A 167 12.73 5.17 3.43
C HIS A 167 11.88 6.10 2.57
N LEU A 168 11.93 5.89 1.25
CA LEU A 168 11.18 6.67 0.28
C LEU A 168 10.61 5.81 -0.85
N ILE A 169 9.40 6.17 -1.29
CA ILE A 169 8.65 5.48 -2.33
C ILE A 169 8.06 6.46 -3.35
N TYR A 170 8.07 6.07 -4.63
CA TYR A 170 7.45 6.83 -5.72
C TYR A 170 7.15 5.95 -6.94
N ALA A 171 6.20 6.37 -7.78
CA ALA A 171 5.80 5.62 -8.97
C ALA A 171 6.96 5.48 -9.98
N GLY A 172 7.24 4.25 -10.43
CA GLY A 172 8.32 3.97 -11.38
C GLY A 172 9.74 4.00 -10.77
N GLN A 173 9.85 3.86 -9.45
CA GLN A 173 11.12 3.59 -8.77
C GLN A 173 11.69 2.22 -9.21
N PRO A 174 13.00 2.10 -9.52
CA PRO A 174 13.62 0.83 -9.86
C PRO A 174 13.59 -0.16 -8.69
N SER A 175 13.54 -1.45 -9.01
CA SER A 175 13.83 -2.51 -8.05
C SER A 175 15.30 -2.48 -7.63
N LEU A 176 15.56 -2.45 -6.32
CA LEU A 176 16.89 -2.62 -5.75
C LEU A 176 17.19 -4.11 -5.53
N CYS A 177 18.40 -4.53 -5.88
CA CYS A 177 18.90 -5.85 -5.51
C CYS A 177 19.23 -5.90 -4.01
N ARG A 178 18.55 -6.78 -3.25
CA ARG A 178 18.73 -6.94 -1.79
C ARG A 178 20.14 -7.39 -1.35
N LYS A 179 21.02 -7.82 -2.26
CA LYS A 179 22.42 -8.22 -1.94
C LYS A 179 23.46 -7.11 -2.11
N CYS A 180 23.22 -6.13 -2.98
CA CYS A 180 24.22 -5.12 -3.35
C CYS A 180 23.68 -3.69 -3.44
N SER A 181 22.38 -3.48 -3.22
CA SER A 181 21.66 -2.21 -3.28
C SER A 181 21.77 -1.44 -4.61
N ARG A 182 22.22 -2.11 -5.69
CA ARG A 182 22.21 -1.56 -7.05
C ARG A 182 20.90 -1.90 -7.77
N HIS A 183 20.54 -1.07 -8.74
CA HIS A 183 19.36 -1.24 -9.58
C HIS A 183 19.58 -2.27 -10.71
N GLY A 184 18.49 -2.69 -11.35
CA GLY A 184 18.54 -3.41 -12.64
C GLY A 184 18.72 -4.93 -12.59
N HIS A 185 18.76 -5.54 -11.40
CA HIS A 185 18.80 -7.00 -11.23
C HIS A 185 18.20 -7.44 -9.88
N THR A 186 17.92 -8.74 -9.72
CA THR A 186 17.35 -9.34 -8.50
C THR A 186 18.45 -9.95 -7.61
N ALA A 187 18.10 -10.29 -6.36
CA ALA A 187 19.03 -11.00 -5.47
C ALA A 187 19.42 -12.41 -5.96
N GLU A 188 18.62 -13.02 -6.84
CA GLU A 188 18.90 -14.29 -7.51
C GLU A 188 19.91 -14.13 -8.65
N THR A 189 19.85 -12.99 -9.35
CA THR A 189 20.72 -12.66 -10.51
C THR A 189 21.92 -11.80 -10.13
N CYS A 190 22.19 -11.62 -8.84
CA CYS A 190 23.31 -10.86 -8.33
C CYS A 190 24.57 -11.72 -8.22
N SER A 191 25.62 -11.35 -8.96
CA SER A 191 26.95 -11.96 -8.90
C SER A 191 27.76 -11.60 -7.65
N LEU A 192 27.24 -10.72 -6.78
CA LEU A 192 27.89 -10.33 -5.53
C LEU A 192 27.51 -11.30 -4.40
N GLN A 193 28.42 -12.20 -4.03
CA GLN A 193 28.32 -12.94 -2.76
C GLN A 193 28.90 -12.09 -1.63
N ARG A 194 28.04 -11.73 -0.68
CA ARG A 194 28.37 -11.04 0.56
C ARG A 194 27.74 -11.81 1.72
N CYS A 195 28.54 -12.22 2.68
CA CYS A 195 28.10 -13.02 3.82
C CYS A 195 27.22 -12.17 4.76
N CYS A 196 26.04 -12.69 5.14
CA CYS A 196 25.09 -11.95 5.99
C CYS A 196 25.45 -11.93 7.48
N TYR A 197 26.52 -12.64 7.91
CA TYR A 197 26.98 -12.65 9.30
C TYR A 197 28.20 -11.76 9.56
N CYS A 198 29.08 -11.58 8.57
CA CYS A 198 30.34 -10.83 8.72
C CYS A 198 30.55 -9.73 7.66
N GLU A 199 29.60 -9.56 6.74
CA GLU A 199 29.62 -8.64 5.60
C GLU A 199 30.78 -8.79 4.60
N GLY A 200 31.69 -9.76 4.80
CA GLY A 200 32.77 -10.08 3.88
C GLY A 200 32.29 -10.61 2.53
N LEU A 201 33.09 -10.42 1.48
CA LEU A 201 32.82 -10.91 0.14
C LEU A 201 33.36 -12.33 -0.09
N GLY A 202 32.79 -13.03 -1.07
CA GLY A 202 33.36 -14.27 -1.63
C GLY A 202 33.12 -15.57 -0.84
N HIS A 203 32.22 -15.56 0.16
CA HIS A 203 31.73 -16.77 0.82
C HIS A 203 30.26 -16.61 1.25
N ASP A 204 29.55 -17.73 1.39
CA ASP A 204 28.17 -17.76 1.89
C ASP A 204 28.12 -17.93 3.42
N ALA A 205 26.93 -17.68 3.98
CA ALA A 205 26.66 -17.73 5.41
C ALA A 205 26.90 -19.10 6.06
N SER A 206 26.86 -20.18 5.27
CA SER A 206 27.18 -21.57 5.66
C SER A 206 28.64 -21.78 6.04
N ASP A 207 29.54 -21.02 5.43
CA ASP A 207 31.00 -21.21 5.49
C ASP A 207 31.67 -20.14 6.37
N CYS A 208 30.86 -19.29 7.00
CA CYS A 208 31.30 -18.23 7.90
C CYS A 208 31.73 -18.80 9.27
N SER A 209 33.04 -18.86 9.51
CA SER A 209 33.58 -19.36 10.78
C SER A 209 33.24 -18.42 11.95
N PRO A 210 32.62 -18.90 13.06
CA PRO A 210 31.97 -18.05 14.07
C PRO A 210 32.91 -17.31 15.04
N ASN A 211 34.21 -17.23 14.74
CA ASN A 211 35.21 -16.54 15.57
C ASN A 211 36.25 -15.75 14.72
N ALA A 212 35.85 -15.24 13.55
CA ALA A 212 36.66 -14.25 12.85
C ALA A 212 36.60 -12.90 13.60
N PRO A 213 37.74 -12.31 14.05
CA PRO A 213 37.72 -10.99 14.65
C PRO A 213 37.37 -9.92 13.59
N LEU A 214 36.66 -8.87 14.01
CA LEU A 214 36.40 -7.71 13.15
C LEU A 214 37.75 -7.11 12.67
N PRO A 215 37.86 -6.72 11.38
CA PRO A 215 39.08 -6.12 10.85
C PRO A 215 39.40 -4.83 11.60
N SER A 216 40.68 -4.61 11.89
CA SER A 216 41.11 -3.40 12.59
C SER A 216 41.01 -2.17 11.70
N LEU A 217 41.04 -0.98 12.31
CA LEU A 217 41.09 0.30 11.59
C LEU A 217 42.28 0.43 10.62
N ARG A 218 43.33 -0.40 10.75
CA ARG A 218 44.46 -0.45 9.81
C ARG A 218 44.20 -1.30 8.58
N ASP A 219 43.39 -2.37 8.72
CA ASP A 219 43.08 -3.29 7.63
C ASP A 219 42.08 -2.63 6.67
N MET A 220 41.11 -1.88 7.21
CA MET A 220 40.26 -0.95 6.47
C MET A 220 41.07 0.07 5.66
N GLU A 221 42.21 0.53 6.18
CA GLU A 221 43.08 1.50 5.51
C GLU A 221 43.90 0.88 4.36
N LEU A 222 44.08 -0.45 4.32
CA LEU A 222 44.59 -1.16 3.13
C LEU A 222 43.50 -1.30 2.07
N VAL A 223 42.31 -1.79 2.44
CA VAL A 223 41.19 -2.02 1.50
C VAL A 223 40.79 -0.72 0.79
N VAL A 224 40.79 0.42 1.49
CA VAL A 224 40.54 1.74 0.87
C VAL A 224 41.64 2.15 -0.12
N LYS A 225 42.90 1.75 0.09
CA LYS A 225 44.01 2.02 -0.83
C LYS A 225 43.97 1.11 -2.05
N GLU A 226 43.64 -0.18 -1.88
CA GLU A 226 43.46 -1.11 -2.99
C GLU A 226 42.29 -0.69 -3.88
N LEU A 227 41.12 -0.35 -3.30
CA LEU A 227 39.99 0.21 -4.04
C LEU A 227 40.34 1.52 -4.79
N ALA A 228 41.14 2.41 -4.17
CA ALA A 228 41.61 3.62 -4.85
C ALA A 228 42.55 3.32 -6.03
N GLN A 229 43.38 2.27 -5.93
CA GLN A 229 44.22 1.82 -7.05
C GLN A 229 43.40 1.15 -8.16
N GLU A 230 42.36 0.38 -7.84
CA GLU A 230 41.44 -0.17 -8.84
C GLU A 230 40.66 0.92 -9.59
N MET A 231 40.18 1.95 -8.88
CA MET A 231 39.51 3.10 -9.51
C MET A 231 40.43 3.85 -10.48
N LEU A 232 41.68 4.10 -10.09
CA LEU A 232 42.69 4.72 -10.97
C LEU A 232 43.05 3.84 -12.18
N ALA A 233 43.09 2.52 -12.00
CA ALA A 233 43.31 1.59 -13.12
C ALA A 233 42.14 1.58 -14.12
N GLN A 234 40.89 1.69 -13.63
CA GLN A 234 39.71 1.77 -14.48
C GLN A 234 39.66 3.07 -15.31
N GLU A 235 40.06 4.21 -14.74
CA GLU A 235 40.17 5.47 -15.50
C GLU A 235 41.21 5.37 -16.64
N MET A 236 42.34 4.69 -16.42
CA MET A 236 43.34 4.49 -17.49
C MET A 236 42.83 3.64 -18.66
N HIS A 237 41.97 2.65 -18.40
CA HIS A 237 41.35 1.86 -19.47
C HIS A 237 40.30 2.65 -20.26
N ALA A 238 39.62 3.63 -19.65
CA ALA A 238 38.60 4.45 -20.30
C ALA A 238 39.12 5.43 -21.39
N HIS A 239 40.44 5.60 -21.53
CA HIS A 239 41.06 6.38 -22.61
C HIS A 239 42.00 5.55 -23.51
N GLY A 240 42.01 4.22 -23.36
CA GLY A 240 42.91 3.29 -24.02
C GLY A 240 42.63 2.94 -25.49
N SER A 241 41.79 3.69 -26.22
CA SER A 241 41.59 3.44 -27.66
C SER A 241 41.32 4.69 -28.49
N ARG A 242 42.35 5.12 -29.24
CA ARG A 242 42.23 5.95 -30.45
C ARG A 242 43.12 5.34 -31.52
N ASP A 243 42.50 4.91 -32.61
CA ASP A 243 43.20 4.22 -33.70
C ASP A 243 44.29 5.06 -34.35
N ARG A 244 45.37 4.39 -34.78
CA ARG A 244 46.45 5.01 -35.56
C ARG A 244 46.06 5.05 -37.04
N PRO A 245 46.00 6.23 -37.70
CA PRO A 245 45.85 6.27 -39.16
C PRO A 245 47.10 5.69 -39.84
N ARG A 246 46.89 4.71 -40.72
CA ARG A 246 47.96 4.03 -41.47
C ARG A 246 48.39 4.90 -42.67
N LYS A 247 49.68 5.22 -42.77
CA LYS A 247 50.24 6.06 -43.86
C LYS A 247 50.46 5.28 -45.15
N THR A 248 50.21 5.94 -46.28
CA THR A 248 50.87 5.75 -47.60
C THR A 248 50.92 7.12 -48.32
N PRO A 249 51.82 7.34 -49.31
CA PRO A 249 52.64 8.57 -49.28
C PRO A 249 52.55 9.49 -50.51
N ASN A 250 53.34 10.58 -50.45
CA ASN A 250 53.67 11.55 -51.54
C ASN A 250 52.51 12.49 -51.95
N GLU A 251 52.73 13.72 -52.44
CA GLU A 251 53.96 14.50 -52.67
C GLU A 251 53.66 16.02 -52.78
N LYS A 252 54.63 16.91 -52.44
CA LYS A 252 54.72 18.34 -52.88
C LYS A 252 53.55 19.27 -52.39
N LYS A 253 53.64 20.61 -52.27
CA LYS A 253 54.74 21.61 -52.32
C LYS A 253 54.30 22.92 -51.59
N GLN A 254 55.27 23.68 -51.07
CA GLN A 254 55.30 25.17 -50.94
C GLN A 254 54.19 25.97 -50.19
N THR A 255 54.49 26.25 -48.90
CA THR A 255 54.66 27.59 -48.25
C THR A 255 54.60 28.90 -49.10
N PRO A 256 54.55 30.13 -48.50
CA PRO A 256 53.80 30.63 -47.31
C PRO A 256 53.36 32.14 -47.41
N SER A 257 52.68 32.72 -46.40
CA SER A 257 52.76 34.17 -46.03
C SER A 257 51.96 34.49 -44.73
N LYS A 258 52.52 35.14 -43.68
CA LYS A 258 52.59 36.61 -43.34
C LYS A 258 51.21 37.27 -43.07
N ARG A 259 50.99 38.21 -42.11
CA ARG A 259 51.87 38.91 -41.14
C ARG A 259 51.09 39.64 -39.99
N ARG A 260 51.62 39.57 -38.75
CA ARG A 260 51.78 40.64 -37.71
C ARG A 260 50.69 41.73 -37.40
N ARG A 261 50.34 41.78 -36.09
CA ARG A 261 50.42 42.93 -35.11
C ARG A 261 49.31 44.03 -34.96
N ARG A 262 48.62 43.96 -33.79
CA ARG A 262 48.73 44.83 -32.56
C ARG A 262 48.17 46.29 -32.52
N ARG A 263 47.49 46.60 -31.40
CA ARG A 263 47.07 47.92 -30.80
C ARG A 263 45.83 48.61 -31.41
N ARG A 264 45.18 49.62 -30.79
CA ARG A 264 44.72 49.93 -29.38
C ARG A 264 44.10 51.37 -29.42
N ILE A 265 43.16 51.72 -28.53
CA ILE A 265 42.52 53.07 -28.35
C ILE A 265 41.46 53.36 -29.44
N GLY A 266 40.31 54.03 -29.20
CA GLY A 266 39.66 54.46 -27.94
C GLY A 266 38.57 55.55 -28.16
N GLY A 267 37.71 55.79 -27.16
CA GLY A 267 36.61 56.81 -27.10
C GLY A 267 35.29 56.20 -26.58
N THR A 268 34.45 56.74 -25.68
CA THR A 268 33.98 58.11 -25.30
C THR A 268 33.06 58.77 -26.33
N CYS A 269 31.87 59.32 -26.03
CA CYS A 269 31.14 59.53 -24.74
C CYS A 269 29.59 59.53 -25.00
N LEU A 270 28.61 60.03 -24.21
CA LEU A 270 28.55 60.94 -23.04
C LEU A 270 27.37 60.57 -22.08
N ASN A 271 26.55 61.54 -21.61
CA ASN A 271 25.41 61.49 -20.66
C ASN A 271 24.65 62.88 -20.79
N PRO A 272 23.89 63.52 -19.84
CA PRO A 272 23.29 63.17 -18.52
C PRO A 272 21.82 63.66 -18.28
N PHE A 273 21.33 63.59 -17.00
CA PHE A 273 20.33 64.48 -16.32
C PHE A 273 18.80 64.39 -16.68
N ILE A 274 17.80 64.48 -15.78
CA ILE A 274 17.59 64.32 -14.28
C ILE A 274 16.13 63.76 -14.06
N ARG A 275 15.30 63.84 -12.97
CA ARG A 275 15.22 64.51 -11.63
C ARG A 275 14.22 63.77 -10.67
N SER A 276 13.93 64.35 -9.50
CA SER A 276 12.80 64.12 -8.55
C SER A 276 12.20 65.51 -8.16
N PRO A 277 11.12 65.74 -7.33
CA PRO A 277 10.57 64.91 -6.21
C PRO A 277 9.03 65.00 -5.86
N VAL A 278 8.58 64.17 -4.87
CA VAL A 278 7.71 64.43 -3.67
C VAL A 278 6.28 65.10 -3.73
N ILE A 279 5.36 64.58 -2.87
CA ILE A 279 4.04 65.09 -2.37
C ILE A 279 2.79 64.98 -3.30
N GLY A 280 1.66 64.48 -2.78
CA GLY A 280 0.35 64.37 -3.46
C GLY A 280 -0.71 63.70 -2.55
N GLN A 281 -2.02 63.98 -2.69
CA GLN A 281 -3.05 63.65 -1.67
C GLN A 281 -4.50 63.61 -2.22
N GLU A 282 -5.43 63.03 -1.43
CA GLU A 282 -6.91 63.18 -1.44
C GLU A 282 -7.81 62.50 -2.52
N GLY A 283 -9.09 62.27 -2.14
CA GLY A 283 -10.23 61.83 -3.00
C GLY A 283 -10.43 60.30 -3.14
N ALA A 284 -11.46 59.57 -2.67
CA ALA A 284 -12.77 59.78 -2.00
C ALA A 284 -14.03 59.45 -2.85
N HIS A 285 -15.10 58.96 -2.18
CA HIS A 285 -16.42 58.49 -2.68
C HIS A 285 -16.42 57.14 -3.43
N SER A 286 -17.42 56.25 -3.32
CA SER A 286 -18.70 56.20 -2.56
C SER A 286 -18.83 54.83 -1.84
N ALA A 287 -19.39 54.70 -0.63
CA ALA A 287 -20.82 54.70 -0.26
C ALA A 287 -21.65 53.56 -0.92
N ALA A 288 -22.54 52.84 -0.21
CA ALA A 288 -23.18 53.13 1.09
C ALA A 288 -23.45 51.87 1.95
N THR A 289 -23.93 52.09 3.19
CA THR A 289 -24.33 51.06 4.16
C THR A 289 -25.59 51.51 4.91
N MET A 290 -26.47 50.57 5.27
CA MET A 290 -27.43 50.66 6.38
C MET A 290 -27.36 49.31 7.13
N GLY A 291 -27.43 49.20 8.46
CA GLY A 291 -28.04 50.07 9.48
C GLY A 291 -29.32 49.39 9.99
N CYS A 292 -29.63 49.20 11.28
CA CYS A 292 -29.07 49.65 12.58
C CYS A 292 -29.28 48.50 13.62
N GLY A 293 -28.92 48.55 14.91
CA GLY A 293 -28.24 49.54 15.77
C GLY A 293 -28.35 49.19 17.27
N PHE A 294 -27.76 50.04 18.12
CA PHE A 294 -27.79 50.13 19.60
C PHE A 294 -29.06 49.63 20.35
N ARG A 295 -29.03 49.27 21.66
CA ARG A 295 -28.21 49.82 22.78
C ARG A 295 -28.10 48.84 23.98
N LEU A 296 -27.14 49.05 24.89
CA LEU A 296 -27.07 48.36 26.19
C LEU A 296 -27.98 48.99 27.26
N GLY A 297 -28.35 48.18 28.26
CA GLY A 297 -28.83 48.59 29.58
C GLY A 297 -28.36 47.60 30.66
N SER A 298 -27.85 48.09 31.79
CA SER A 298 -27.17 47.30 32.83
C SER A 298 -27.94 47.25 34.15
N LEU A 299 -27.83 46.17 34.94
CA LEU A 299 -27.76 46.22 36.42
C LEU A 299 -27.37 44.86 37.07
N PHE A 300 -26.97 44.97 38.34
CA PHE A 300 -26.44 43.97 39.31
C PHE A 300 -27.56 43.13 40.03
N PRO A 301 -27.29 42.23 41.03
CA PRO A 301 -26.07 41.51 41.49
C PRO A 301 -26.24 39.99 41.86
N THR A 302 -25.14 39.38 42.31
CA THR A 302 -24.92 38.23 43.25
C THR A 302 -26.08 37.52 44.00
N ALA A 303 -25.93 36.20 44.28
CA ALA A 303 -25.83 35.60 45.65
C ALA A 303 -25.73 34.04 45.66
N MET A 304 -25.40 33.43 46.82
CA MET A 304 -25.45 31.97 47.09
C MET A 304 -26.54 31.57 48.09
N ALA A 305 -27.21 30.41 47.90
CA ALA A 305 -27.67 29.42 48.91
C ALA A 305 -28.38 28.26 48.15
N ARG A 306 -28.35 26.95 48.47
CA ARG A 306 -28.23 26.12 49.69
C ARG A 306 -29.46 26.07 50.63
N CYS A 307 -30.44 25.21 50.28
CA CYS A 307 -31.14 24.22 51.13
C CYS A 307 -31.86 23.22 50.17
N ARG A 308 -31.95 21.89 50.32
CA ARG A 308 -32.10 20.90 51.41
C ARG A 308 -33.53 20.74 52.00
N ALA A 309 -33.92 19.47 52.13
CA ALA A 309 -35.14 18.87 52.71
C ALA A 309 -36.44 18.97 51.87
N ALA A 310 -37.37 17.99 51.89
CA ALA A 310 -37.30 16.55 52.26
C ALA A 310 -38.61 15.80 51.87
N LEU A 311 -38.57 14.45 51.89
CA LEU A 311 -39.72 13.49 51.89
C LEU A 311 -40.57 13.39 50.59
N PRO A 312 -41.35 12.30 50.41
CA PRO A 312 -41.03 10.88 50.63
C PRO A 312 -41.35 9.98 49.39
N TRP A 313 -41.13 8.67 49.49
CA TRP A 313 -41.43 7.70 48.41
C TRP A 313 -42.91 7.27 48.38
N GLN A 314 -43.52 7.21 47.19
CA GLN A 314 -44.25 6.04 46.66
C GLN A 314 -44.74 6.30 45.21
N GLN A 315 -44.86 5.22 44.41
CA GLN A 315 -45.33 5.19 43.00
C GLN A 315 -44.46 6.02 42.01
N ALA A 316 -43.55 5.47 41.20
CA ALA A 316 -43.42 4.14 40.57
C ALA A 316 -44.30 3.87 39.34
N VAL A 317 -44.50 4.87 38.48
CA VAL A 317 -44.96 4.72 37.07
C VAL A 317 -44.11 5.62 36.16
N LEU A 318 -44.05 5.29 34.86
CA LEU A 318 -43.46 6.08 33.76
C LEU A 318 -41.92 6.16 33.68
N GLY A 319 -41.25 5.04 33.96
CA GLY A 319 -39.85 4.80 33.59
C GLY A 319 -39.65 4.11 32.23
N MET A 320 -40.61 4.18 31.31
CA MET A 320 -40.58 3.39 30.06
C MET A 320 -41.38 4.04 28.92
N LEU A 321 -40.76 4.94 28.13
CA LEU A 321 -41.22 5.31 26.78
C LEU A 321 -40.21 6.13 25.93
N LEU A 322 -38.93 5.78 25.97
CA LEU A 322 -37.93 6.23 24.97
C LEU A 322 -37.04 5.09 24.46
N VAL A 323 -37.64 3.90 24.21
CA VAL A 323 -37.09 2.94 23.24
C VAL A 323 -37.40 3.46 21.83
N ALA A 324 -36.75 4.57 21.47
CA ALA A 324 -36.72 5.05 20.10
C ALA A 324 -35.70 4.19 19.35
N CYS A 325 -36.17 3.25 18.53
CA CYS A 325 -35.32 2.44 17.66
C CYS A 325 -34.56 3.33 16.67
N ARG A 326 -33.35 3.76 17.06
CA ARG A 326 -32.37 4.38 16.18
C ARG A 326 -31.35 3.31 15.83
N GLY A 327 -31.29 2.93 14.57
CA GLY A 327 -30.37 1.91 14.09
C GLY A 327 -28.92 2.32 14.38
N GLN A 328 -28.23 1.53 15.19
CA GLN A 328 -26.79 1.64 15.37
C GLN A 328 -26.14 0.67 14.40
N CYS A 329 -25.72 1.21 13.25
CA CYS A 329 -24.84 0.53 12.30
C CYS A 329 -23.52 1.29 12.31
N SER A 330 -22.65 0.85 13.22
CA SER A 330 -21.29 1.33 13.39
C SER A 330 -20.34 0.20 13.01
N VAL A 331 -19.31 0.48 12.21
CA VAL A 331 -18.14 -0.40 12.14
C VAL A 331 -17.32 -0.08 13.38
N GLU A 332 -17.38 -0.96 14.38
CA GLU A 332 -16.88 -0.65 15.71
C GLU A 332 -15.43 -1.11 15.87
N THR A 333 -14.57 -0.17 16.30
CA THR A 333 -13.24 -0.48 16.87
C THR A 333 -13.35 -1.05 18.29
N VAL A 334 -14.56 -1.14 18.82
CA VAL A 334 -14.94 -1.71 20.12
C VAL A 334 -15.83 -2.92 19.84
N LEU A 335 -15.75 -3.98 20.65
CA LEU A 335 -16.58 -5.17 20.44
C LEU A 335 -18.05 -4.89 20.81
N SER A 336 -18.95 -4.98 19.82
CA SER A 336 -20.40 -4.90 20.03
C SER A 336 -20.90 -5.99 21.01
N PRO A 337 -21.68 -5.64 22.07
CA PRO A 337 -22.12 -6.60 23.09
C PRO A 337 -22.84 -7.82 22.52
N ASP A 338 -23.71 -7.63 21.52
CA ASP A 338 -24.47 -8.70 20.84
C ASP A 338 -23.57 -9.82 20.28
N CYS A 339 -22.37 -9.48 19.79
CA CYS A 339 -21.44 -10.46 19.21
C CYS A 339 -20.41 -11.01 20.20
N SER A 340 -20.37 -10.51 21.44
CA SER A 340 -19.54 -11.10 22.50
C SER A 340 -19.93 -12.55 22.82
N VAL A 341 -21.16 -12.97 22.49
CA VAL A 341 -21.69 -14.33 22.69
C VAL A 341 -20.89 -15.43 21.96
N PHE A 342 -20.09 -15.08 20.96
CA PHE A 342 -19.23 -16.01 20.20
C PHE A 342 -17.83 -16.17 20.79
N LEU A 343 -17.52 -15.45 21.87
CA LEU A 343 -16.22 -15.44 22.52
C LEU A 343 -16.29 -16.09 23.90
N TYR A 344 -15.24 -16.82 24.27
CA TYR A 344 -15.16 -17.41 25.60
C TYR A 344 -15.13 -16.30 26.67
N LYS A 345 -16.07 -16.36 27.62
CA LYS A 345 -16.33 -15.31 28.63
C LYS A 345 -16.62 -13.91 28.06
N GLY A 346 -16.92 -13.80 26.75
CA GLY A 346 -17.11 -12.52 26.05
C GLY A 346 -15.80 -11.79 25.70
N CYS A 347 -14.63 -12.36 25.95
CA CYS A 347 -13.34 -11.72 25.74
C CYS A 347 -12.73 -12.06 24.36
N PRO A 348 -12.35 -11.08 23.53
CA PRO A 348 -11.64 -11.34 22.29
C PRO A 348 -10.18 -11.79 22.54
N PRO A 349 -9.54 -12.47 21.57
CA PRO A 349 -8.10 -12.67 21.55
C PRO A 349 -7.32 -11.37 21.80
N ALA A 350 -6.47 -11.37 22.83
CA ALA A 350 -5.71 -10.20 23.25
C ALA A 350 -4.40 -10.05 22.46
N GLY A 351 -3.89 -8.82 22.29
CA GLY A 351 -2.61 -8.57 21.62
C GLY A 351 -2.67 -8.56 20.08
N LEU A 352 -3.86 -8.31 19.52
CA LEU A 352 -4.15 -8.03 18.11
C LEU A 352 -4.75 -6.61 17.98
N GLU A 353 -4.08 -5.62 18.55
CA GLU A 353 -4.52 -4.23 18.61
C GLU A 353 -3.75 -3.42 17.54
N HIS A 354 -4.41 -3.09 16.43
CA HIS A 354 -3.83 -2.29 15.34
C HIS A 354 -4.91 -1.45 14.64
N ALA A 355 -4.55 -0.27 14.13
CA ALA A 355 -5.52 0.72 13.64
C ALA A 355 -6.28 0.33 12.36
N THR A 356 -5.79 -0.69 11.63
CA THR A 356 -6.44 -1.25 10.42
C THR A 356 -7.46 -2.34 10.72
N LEU A 357 -7.52 -2.81 11.98
CA LEU A 357 -8.30 -3.99 12.36
C LEU A 357 -9.67 -3.59 12.92
N LEU A 358 -10.73 -4.08 12.27
CA LEU A 358 -12.10 -3.72 12.59
C LEU A 358 -12.91 -4.96 12.99
N TYR A 359 -13.74 -4.83 14.04
CA TYR A 359 -14.64 -5.90 14.45
C TYR A 359 -15.89 -5.91 13.58
N ILE A 360 -16.14 -7.03 12.90
CA ILE A 360 -17.35 -7.27 12.12
C ILE A 360 -18.23 -8.24 12.90
N CYS A 361 -19.34 -7.72 13.41
CA CYS A 361 -20.42 -8.54 13.96
C CYS A 361 -21.27 -9.06 12.79
N GLN A 362 -21.03 -10.30 12.36
CA GLN A 362 -21.60 -10.86 11.15
C GLN A 362 -23.10 -11.14 11.37
N ARG A 363 -23.99 -10.34 10.77
CA ARG A 363 -25.46 -10.51 10.91
C ARG A 363 -26.12 -10.98 9.62
N LEU A 364 -27.05 -11.92 9.76
CA LEU A 364 -27.91 -12.41 8.68
C LEU A 364 -29.33 -12.65 9.20
N ALA A 365 -30.32 -12.12 8.49
CA ALA A 365 -31.70 -11.93 8.94
C ALA A 365 -31.79 -11.11 10.25
N GLY A 366 -30.94 -10.08 10.41
CA GLY A 366 -30.84 -9.23 11.59
C GLY A 366 -30.21 -9.89 12.82
N GLN A 367 -30.00 -11.21 12.79
CA GLN A 367 -29.45 -12.00 13.89
C GLN A 367 -27.93 -12.12 13.75
N PRO A 368 -27.15 -11.91 14.83
CA PRO A 368 -25.70 -12.13 14.82
C PRO A 368 -25.39 -13.63 14.70
N ARG A 369 -24.35 -13.97 13.93
CA ARG A 369 -24.01 -15.36 13.52
C ARG A 369 -22.62 -15.79 13.95
N PHE A 370 -21.64 -14.90 13.80
CA PHE A 370 -20.27 -15.04 14.31
C PHE A 370 -19.59 -13.67 14.38
N LEU A 371 -18.37 -13.63 14.91
CA LEU A 371 -17.52 -12.44 14.94
C LEU A 371 -16.34 -12.63 13.97
N THR A 372 -15.92 -11.57 13.30
CA THR A 372 -14.66 -11.52 12.56
C THR A 372 -13.84 -10.31 13.03
N LEU A 373 -12.51 -10.46 13.11
CA LEU A 373 -11.57 -9.34 13.12
C LEU A 373 -10.96 -9.23 11.71
N TYR A 374 -11.22 -8.13 11.02
CA TYR A 374 -10.90 -7.95 9.59
C TYR A 374 -9.89 -6.82 9.39
N ASP A 375 -8.92 -7.04 8.50
CA ASP A 375 -7.99 -5.99 8.06
C ASP A 375 -8.45 -5.39 6.73
N THR A 376 -8.68 -4.09 6.70
CA THR A 376 -9.17 -3.37 5.51
C THR A 376 -8.07 -2.97 4.52
N ILE A 377 -6.79 -3.16 4.84
CA ILE A 377 -5.64 -2.91 3.96
C ILE A 377 -5.22 -4.20 3.25
N ASP A 378 -5.08 -5.29 4.01
CA ASP A 378 -4.77 -6.63 3.50
C ASP A 378 -6.02 -7.36 2.96
N HIS A 379 -7.22 -6.79 3.16
CA HIS A 379 -8.53 -7.27 2.70
C HIS A 379 -8.89 -8.71 3.13
N ILE A 380 -8.46 -9.14 4.32
CA ILE A 380 -8.69 -10.49 4.86
C ILE A 380 -9.15 -10.48 6.33
N PRO A 381 -9.88 -11.50 6.78
CA PRO A 381 -10.01 -11.78 8.20
C PRO A 381 -8.68 -12.22 8.81
N VAL A 382 -8.26 -11.56 9.89
CA VAL A 382 -7.16 -12.01 10.75
C VAL A 382 -7.61 -13.22 11.57
N TYR A 383 -8.86 -13.21 12.06
CA TYR A 383 -9.56 -14.38 12.56
C TYR A 383 -11.09 -14.24 12.46
N SER A 384 -11.77 -15.40 12.44
CA SER A 384 -13.20 -15.53 12.73
C SER A 384 -13.40 -16.32 14.03
N ALA A 385 -14.27 -15.83 14.90
CA ALA A 385 -14.60 -16.42 16.20
C ALA A 385 -16.09 -16.76 16.27
N TYR A 386 -16.42 -18.01 16.62
CA TYR A 386 -17.76 -18.57 16.49
C TYR A 386 -18.06 -19.63 17.55
N SER A 387 -19.35 -19.79 17.89
CA SER A 387 -19.81 -20.92 18.69
C SER A 387 -20.02 -22.13 17.78
N PHE A 388 -19.47 -23.29 18.13
CA PHE A 388 -19.75 -24.55 17.44
C PHE A 388 -21.23 -24.95 17.62
N LYS A 389 -21.95 -25.18 16.53
CA LYS A 389 -23.32 -25.71 16.56
C LYS A 389 -23.25 -27.18 16.16
N ARG A 390 -23.60 -28.11 17.08
CA ARG A 390 -23.47 -29.57 16.87
C ARG A 390 -24.02 -29.98 15.49
N SER A 391 -23.11 -30.28 14.56
CA SER A 391 -23.42 -30.34 13.13
C SER A 391 -23.34 -31.77 12.60
N ASP A 392 -24.29 -32.13 11.73
CA ASP A 392 -24.30 -33.38 10.97
C ASP A 392 -23.05 -33.53 10.08
N GLY A 393 -22.49 -32.41 9.62
CA GLY A 393 -21.36 -32.32 8.71
C GLY A 393 -21.75 -32.19 7.24
N LEU A 394 -23.02 -31.97 6.93
CA LEU A 394 -23.47 -31.67 5.57
C LEU A 394 -23.10 -30.21 5.22
N LYS A 395 -22.65 -29.97 3.98
CA LYS A 395 -22.28 -28.63 3.48
C LYS A 395 -23.37 -28.12 2.52
N HIS A 396 -23.77 -26.85 2.66
CA HIS A 396 -24.88 -26.19 1.99
C HIS A 396 -24.37 -25.45 0.73
N ALA A 397 -24.13 -26.21 -0.35
CA ALA A 397 -23.39 -25.72 -1.52
C ALA A 397 -24.07 -24.60 -2.34
N ASP A 398 -25.38 -24.38 -2.17
CA ASP A 398 -26.17 -23.41 -2.94
C ASP A 398 -26.51 -22.16 -2.08
N VAL A 399 -25.53 -21.27 -1.94
CA VAL A 399 -25.65 -19.98 -1.25
C VAL A 399 -24.87 -18.93 -2.05
N SER A 400 -25.53 -17.82 -2.39
CA SER A 400 -24.88 -16.66 -3.04
C SER A 400 -23.82 -16.05 -2.12
N TRP A 401 -22.64 -15.76 -2.67
CA TRP A 401 -21.59 -15.07 -1.92
C TRP A 401 -22.01 -13.66 -1.51
N MET A 402 -21.59 -13.25 -0.32
CA MET A 402 -22.01 -12.01 0.33
C MET A 402 -20.83 -11.07 0.64
N TYR A 403 -21.17 -9.80 0.80
CA TYR A 403 -20.30 -8.70 1.22
C TYR A 403 -20.88 -8.00 2.44
N GLU A 404 -20.05 -7.24 3.16
CA GLU A 404 -20.44 -6.45 4.32
C GLU A 404 -20.65 -4.98 3.94
N PRO A 405 -21.89 -4.48 3.83
CA PRO A 405 -22.16 -3.11 3.37
C PRO A 405 -21.51 -2.07 4.27
N GLN A 406 -21.50 -2.32 5.60
CA GLN A 406 -20.95 -1.41 6.61
C GLN A 406 -19.49 -0.99 6.37
N LEU A 407 -18.65 -1.83 5.73
CA LEU A 407 -17.25 -1.48 5.41
C LEU A 407 -17.15 -0.41 4.31
N SER A 408 -18.23 -0.16 3.57
CA SER A 408 -18.26 0.68 2.36
C SER A 408 -18.68 2.13 2.63
N GLY A 409 -19.16 2.42 3.84
CA GLY A 409 -19.64 3.75 4.24
C GLY A 409 -20.38 3.72 5.57
N GLY A 410 -20.12 4.72 6.42
CA GLY A 410 -20.66 4.83 7.79
C GLY A 410 -22.16 5.13 7.92
N SER A 411 -22.97 4.76 6.93
CA SER A 411 -24.43 4.83 6.94
C SER A 411 -25.08 3.52 6.42
N ASP A 412 -24.29 2.53 6.03
CA ASP A 412 -24.77 1.26 5.52
C ASP A 412 -25.07 0.25 6.64
N SER A 413 -26.01 -0.66 6.36
CA SER A 413 -26.46 -1.67 7.33
C SER A 413 -25.37 -2.69 7.68
N GLY A 414 -25.15 -2.94 8.97
CA GLY A 414 -24.37 -4.08 9.49
C GLY A 414 -25.10 -5.42 9.37
N GLU A 415 -25.56 -5.72 8.16
CA GLU A 415 -26.31 -6.90 7.74
C GLU A 415 -25.75 -7.30 6.38
N MET A 416 -25.23 -8.52 6.27
CA MET A 416 -24.53 -8.99 5.07
C MET A 416 -25.49 -9.12 3.88
N LYS A 417 -25.01 -8.83 2.67
CA LYS A 417 -25.84 -8.84 1.45
C LYS A 417 -25.18 -9.64 0.33
N PRO A 418 -25.95 -10.34 -0.51
CA PRO A 418 -25.40 -10.97 -1.72
C PRO A 418 -24.80 -9.90 -2.64
N PHE A 419 -23.70 -10.23 -3.32
CA PHE A 419 -23.13 -9.33 -4.33
C PHE A 419 -24.17 -8.98 -5.41
N PRO A 420 -24.24 -7.70 -5.85
CA PRO A 420 -25.08 -7.32 -6.98
C PRO A 420 -24.59 -8.01 -8.26
N GLN A 421 -25.52 -8.31 -9.18
CA GLN A 421 -25.19 -8.88 -10.49
C GLN A 421 -24.61 -7.82 -11.46
N ASP A 422 -24.97 -6.56 -11.26
CA ASP A 422 -24.39 -5.43 -11.99
C ASP A 422 -23.02 -5.05 -11.40
N SER A 423 -22.03 -4.81 -12.28
CA SER A 423 -20.61 -4.67 -11.94
C SER A 423 -20.19 -3.36 -11.25
N LEU A 424 -21.09 -2.75 -10.47
CA LEU A 424 -20.90 -1.50 -9.73
C LEU A 424 -20.19 -1.70 -8.37
N HIS A 425 -19.06 -2.43 -8.37
CA HIS A 425 -18.30 -2.75 -7.15
C HIS A 425 -17.49 -1.58 -6.57
N GLY A 426 -17.34 -0.48 -7.33
CA GLY A 426 -16.38 0.61 -7.14
C GLY A 426 -16.56 1.54 -5.93
N ARG A 427 -17.21 1.10 -4.84
CA ARG A 427 -17.14 1.76 -3.52
C ARG A 427 -16.76 0.80 -2.40
N PHE A 428 -17.10 -0.48 -2.52
CA PHE A 428 -16.78 -1.48 -1.50
C PHE A 428 -15.49 -2.23 -1.79
N GLU A 429 -15.02 -2.25 -3.05
CA GLU A 429 -13.71 -2.84 -3.36
C GLU A 429 -12.54 -2.11 -2.69
N GLU A 430 -12.69 -0.84 -2.28
CA GLU A 430 -11.64 -0.08 -1.57
C GLU A 430 -11.41 -0.53 -0.12
N SER A 431 -12.33 -1.31 0.48
CA SER A 431 -12.28 -1.70 1.90
C SER A 431 -12.56 -3.17 2.18
N GLN A 432 -13.01 -3.95 1.19
CA GLN A 432 -13.13 -5.41 1.30
C GLN A 432 -12.78 -6.14 0.00
N ALA A 433 -12.50 -7.45 0.12
CA ALA A 433 -12.28 -8.33 -1.02
C ALA A 433 -13.57 -8.50 -1.86
N VAL A 434 -13.43 -8.55 -3.18
CA VAL A 434 -14.54 -8.81 -4.12
C VAL A 434 -14.31 -10.10 -4.90
N LEU A 435 -15.35 -10.60 -5.58
CA LEU A 435 -15.28 -11.88 -6.30
C LEU A 435 -14.20 -11.87 -7.40
N GLU A 436 -14.01 -10.72 -8.05
CA GLU A 436 -13.03 -10.46 -9.11
C GLU A 436 -11.59 -10.62 -8.63
N ASP A 437 -11.33 -10.41 -7.34
CA ASP A 437 -10.01 -10.62 -6.74
C ASP A 437 -9.64 -12.12 -6.71
N TYR A 438 -10.64 -13.02 -6.58
CA TYR A 438 -10.46 -14.48 -6.60
C TYR A 438 -10.60 -15.10 -8.00
N SER A 439 -11.31 -14.47 -8.94
CA SER A 439 -11.63 -15.05 -10.26
C SER A 439 -10.44 -15.50 -11.12
N ASN A 440 -9.24 -14.95 -10.88
CA ASN A 440 -8.03 -15.25 -11.65
C ASN A 440 -6.99 -16.09 -10.89
N SER A 441 -7.26 -16.49 -9.63
CA SER A 441 -6.27 -17.12 -8.76
C SER A 441 -6.22 -18.65 -8.92
N VAL A 442 -5.63 -19.14 -10.02
CA VAL A 442 -5.63 -20.56 -10.43
C VAL A 442 -5.18 -21.55 -9.33
N GLY A 443 -4.30 -21.14 -8.41
CA GLY A 443 -3.81 -21.98 -7.29
C GLY A 443 -4.59 -21.86 -5.98
N PHE A 444 -5.47 -20.86 -5.82
CA PHE A 444 -6.14 -20.55 -4.56
C PHE A 444 -7.65 -20.73 -4.65
N GLU A 445 -8.22 -21.29 -3.59
CA GLU A 445 -9.65 -21.35 -3.34
C GLU A 445 -10.06 -20.40 -2.20
N ARG A 446 -11.37 -20.21 -2.05
CA ARG A 446 -11.98 -19.40 -1.00
C ARG A 446 -12.10 -20.23 0.28
N GLY A 447 -11.04 -20.25 1.07
CA GLY A 447 -10.99 -20.96 2.36
C GLY A 447 -11.75 -20.20 3.44
N GLN A 448 -12.72 -20.83 4.09
CA GLN A 448 -13.54 -20.23 5.15
C GLN A 448 -12.84 -20.37 6.52
N LEU A 449 -12.80 -19.32 7.34
CA LEU A 449 -12.27 -19.42 8.71
C LEU A 449 -13.32 -19.95 9.71
N ASN A 450 -14.58 -19.52 9.56
CA ASN A 450 -15.74 -20.21 10.14
C ASN A 450 -16.34 -21.12 9.05
N PRO A 451 -16.08 -22.44 9.04
CA PRO A 451 -16.56 -23.34 8.01
C PRO A 451 -18.00 -23.75 8.26
N ASP A 452 -18.76 -23.88 7.16
CA ASP A 452 -20.13 -24.42 7.11
C ASP A 452 -20.28 -25.75 7.89
N GLU A 453 -19.26 -26.61 7.88
CA GLU A 453 -19.26 -27.89 8.61
C GLU A 453 -19.38 -27.77 10.14
N HIS A 454 -19.08 -26.61 10.72
CA HIS A 454 -19.20 -26.36 12.17
C HIS A 454 -20.52 -25.68 12.54
N GLN A 455 -21.37 -25.40 11.54
CA GLN A 455 -22.70 -24.80 11.69
C GLN A 455 -23.79 -25.83 11.42
N ALA A 456 -24.96 -25.64 12.04
CA ALA A 456 -26.07 -26.59 11.98
C ALA A 456 -27.32 -26.00 11.27
N ASN A 457 -27.78 -24.82 11.69
CA ASN A 457 -28.96 -24.20 11.08
C ASN A 457 -28.64 -23.68 9.67
N PRO A 458 -29.53 -23.82 8.66
CA PRO A 458 -29.28 -23.32 7.31
C PRO A 458 -28.89 -21.83 7.23
N SER A 459 -29.43 -20.97 8.10
CA SER A 459 -29.02 -19.56 8.18
C SER A 459 -27.63 -19.33 8.80
N ASP A 460 -27.22 -20.18 9.75
CA ASP A 460 -25.86 -20.10 10.33
C ASP A 460 -24.84 -20.61 9.30
N LYS A 461 -25.19 -21.65 8.55
CA LYS A 461 -24.44 -22.18 7.40
C LYS A 461 -24.30 -21.12 6.30
N ALA A 462 -25.40 -20.53 5.86
CA ALA A 462 -25.41 -19.50 4.81
C ALA A 462 -24.54 -18.28 5.17
N ALA A 463 -24.55 -17.85 6.44
CA ALA A 463 -23.73 -16.73 6.90
C ALA A 463 -22.21 -16.96 6.73
N THR A 464 -21.73 -18.20 6.62
CA THR A 464 -20.31 -18.49 6.36
C THR A 464 -19.84 -18.06 4.96
N TYR A 465 -20.76 -17.77 4.03
CA TYR A 465 -20.49 -17.40 2.64
C TYR A 465 -20.35 -15.89 2.40
N THR A 466 -19.95 -15.11 3.42
CA THR A 466 -19.45 -13.73 3.24
C THR A 466 -17.94 -13.72 2.95
N LEU A 467 -17.45 -12.87 2.03
CA LEU A 467 -16.02 -12.81 1.72
C LEU A 467 -15.17 -12.26 2.89
N THR A 468 -15.78 -11.59 3.88
CA THR A 468 -15.07 -11.21 5.11
C THR A 468 -14.79 -12.42 6.02
N ASN A 469 -15.31 -13.61 5.73
CA ASN A 469 -14.96 -14.87 6.39
C ASN A 469 -13.92 -15.69 5.60
N VAL A 470 -13.41 -15.18 4.48
CA VAL A 470 -12.65 -15.94 3.49
C VAL A 470 -11.21 -15.46 3.34
N VAL A 471 -10.29 -16.41 3.17
CA VAL A 471 -8.89 -16.17 2.79
C VAL A 471 -8.48 -16.97 1.54
N PRO A 472 -7.46 -16.53 0.79
CA PRO A 472 -6.83 -17.34 -0.24
C PRO A 472 -6.15 -18.60 0.33
N GLN A 473 -6.74 -19.76 0.13
CA GLN A 473 -6.21 -21.04 0.61
C GLN A 473 -5.76 -21.93 -0.54
N ASP A 474 -4.59 -22.56 -0.44
CA ASP A 474 -4.11 -23.50 -1.45
C ASP A 474 -5.13 -24.63 -1.66
N ARG A 475 -5.47 -24.93 -2.93
CA ARG A 475 -6.50 -25.92 -3.28
C ARG A 475 -6.24 -27.31 -2.67
N ALA A 476 -4.99 -27.78 -2.66
CA ALA A 476 -4.67 -29.11 -2.15
C ALA A 476 -4.66 -29.13 -0.61
N PHE A 477 -4.19 -28.04 0.03
CA PHE A 477 -4.26 -27.85 1.47
C PHE A 477 -5.70 -27.75 1.99
N ASN A 478 -6.55 -26.98 1.29
CA ASN A 478 -7.97 -26.79 1.56
C ASN A 478 -8.72 -28.13 1.53
N ALA A 479 -8.83 -28.74 0.35
CA ALA A 479 -9.65 -29.94 0.15
C ALA A 479 -9.15 -31.17 0.93
N GLY A 480 -7.84 -31.25 1.20
CA GLY A 480 -7.20 -32.36 1.90
C GLY A 480 -6.93 -32.08 3.39
N PRO A 481 -5.68 -31.75 3.80
CA PRO A 481 -5.29 -31.67 5.22
C PRO A 481 -6.14 -30.76 6.10
N TRP A 482 -6.61 -29.61 5.59
CA TRP A 482 -7.37 -28.65 6.38
C TRP A 482 -8.82 -29.07 6.61
N ASN A 483 -9.56 -29.39 5.54
CA ASN A 483 -10.91 -29.99 5.59
C ASN A 483 -10.95 -31.26 6.47
N GLN A 484 -9.88 -32.07 6.48
CA GLN A 484 -9.75 -33.19 7.44
C GLN A 484 -9.66 -32.74 8.91
N GLN A 485 -8.98 -31.62 9.21
CA GLN A 485 -8.87 -31.12 10.58
C GLN A 485 -10.20 -30.52 11.05
N GLU A 486 -10.91 -29.78 10.19
CA GLU A 486 -12.28 -29.30 10.47
C GLU A 486 -13.19 -30.48 10.84
N HIS A 487 -13.20 -31.53 10.02
CA HIS A 487 -13.98 -32.73 10.28
C HIS A 487 -13.63 -33.42 11.61
N ARG A 488 -12.34 -33.50 11.98
CA ARG A 488 -11.89 -34.04 13.28
C ARG A 488 -12.36 -33.18 14.45
N VAL A 489 -12.26 -31.86 14.34
CA VAL A 489 -12.74 -30.93 15.38
C VAL A 489 -14.25 -31.06 15.55
N ARG A 490 -15.02 -31.14 14.44
CA ARG A 490 -16.46 -31.40 14.46
C ARG A 490 -16.81 -32.72 15.16
N GLN A 491 -16.13 -33.83 14.81
CA GLN A 491 -16.33 -35.13 15.47
C GLN A 491 -16.03 -35.06 16.98
N ARG A 492 -14.88 -34.50 17.37
CA ARG A 492 -14.45 -34.34 18.77
C ARG A 492 -15.46 -33.54 19.59
N LEU A 493 -15.89 -32.39 19.08
CA LEU A 493 -16.81 -31.50 19.79
C LEU A 493 -18.25 -32.05 19.81
N ASN A 494 -18.71 -32.72 18.76
CA ASN A 494 -20.00 -33.43 18.78
C ASN A 494 -20.02 -34.52 19.86
N ASN A 495 -18.97 -35.36 19.92
CA ASN A 495 -18.94 -36.55 20.76
C ASN A 495 -18.61 -36.26 22.23
N TYR A 496 -17.71 -35.30 22.50
CA TYR A 496 -17.11 -35.11 23.82
C TYR A 496 -17.32 -33.72 24.42
N CYS A 497 -17.74 -32.70 23.66
CA CYS A 497 -18.20 -31.46 24.28
C CYS A 497 -19.66 -31.60 24.73
N ARG A 498 -19.96 -31.18 25.96
CA ARG A 498 -21.29 -31.26 26.57
C ARG A 498 -21.97 -29.89 26.61
N GLY A 499 -21.27 -28.85 27.08
CA GLY A 499 -21.75 -27.46 27.07
C GLY A 499 -21.43 -26.70 25.77
N PRO A 500 -21.33 -25.36 25.80
CA PRO A 500 -20.94 -24.56 24.65
C PRO A 500 -19.46 -24.74 24.31
N ALA A 501 -19.14 -24.85 23.01
CA ALA A 501 -17.77 -24.76 22.52
C ALA A 501 -17.58 -23.49 21.68
N TYR A 502 -16.47 -22.82 21.93
CA TYR A 502 -16.02 -21.61 21.25
C TYR A 502 -14.82 -21.96 20.37
N ILE A 503 -14.79 -21.47 19.13
CA ILE A 503 -13.69 -21.71 18.20
C ILE A 503 -13.20 -20.35 17.68
N VAL A 504 -11.88 -20.19 17.60
CA VAL A 504 -11.21 -19.08 16.93
C VAL A 504 -10.31 -19.66 15.86
N THR A 505 -10.59 -19.36 14.61
CA THR A 505 -9.78 -19.75 13.46
C THR A 505 -9.22 -18.49 12.83
N GLY A 506 -7.90 -18.44 12.62
CA GLY A 506 -7.20 -17.27 12.12
C GLY A 506 -6.00 -17.61 11.25
N VAL A 507 -5.28 -16.58 10.85
CA VAL A 507 -4.19 -16.70 9.88
C VAL A 507 -2.92 -15.97 10.30
N THR A 508 -1.89 -16.09 9.47
CA THR A 508 -0.61 -15.38 9.57
C THR A 508 -0.23 -14.85 8.18
N THR A 509 0.17 -13.60 8.00
CA THR A 509 0.63 -13.06 6.69
C THR A 509 2.15 -12.88 6.62
N SER A 510 2.70 -12.90 5.41
CA SER A 510 4.14 -12.65 5.14
C SER A 510 4.38 -11.67 3.98
N GLY A 511 3.42 -10.76 3.74
CA GLY A 511 3.48 -9.77 2.65
C GLY A 511 3.27 -10.33 1.24
N LEU A 512 2.87 -11.60 1.11
CA LEU A 512 2.33 -12.15 -0.13
C LEU A 512 0.87 -11.72 -0.30
N ALA A 513 0.46 -11.37 -1.52
CA ALA A 513 -0.91 -10.98 -1.85
C ALA A 513 -1.27 -11.37 -3.29
N ILE A 514 -2.53 -11.70 -3.52
CA ILE A 514 -3.11 -11.76 -4.86
C ILE A 514 -3.05 -10.36 -5.47
N ARG A 515 -2.62 -10.27 -6.73
CA ARG A 515 -2.54 -9.01 -7.47
C ARG A 515 -3.64 -8.89 -8.52
N ARG A 516 -4.31 -7.75 -8.56
CA ARG A 516 -5.29 -7.36 -9.59
C ARG A 516 -4.81 -6.09 -10.26
N ARG A 517 -4.75 -6.08 -11.60
CA ARG A 517 -4.18 -4.97 -12.39
C ARG A 517 -2.76 -4.54 -11.95
N GLY A 518 -1.98 -5.47 -11.38
CA GLY A 518 -0.61 -5.25 -10.89
C GLY A 518 -0.49 -4.86 -9.41
N PHE A 519 -1.54 -4.31 -8.80
CA PHE A 519 -1.56 -3.90 -7.40
C PHE A 519 -1.91 -5.06 -6.47
N PRO A 520 -1.35 -5.15 -5.25
CA PRO A 520 -1.82 -6.09 -4.24
C PRO A 520 -3.29 -5.78 -3.88
N ARG A 521 -4.06 -6.83 -3.62
CA ARG A 521 -5.47 -6.74 -3.21
C ARG A 521 -5.72 -7.50 -1.93
N VAL A 522 -5.73 -8.83 -2.03
CA VAL A 522 -6.05 -9.73 -0.92
C VAL A 522 -4.79 -10.44 -0.48
N ALA A 523 -4.40 -10.30 0.78
CA ALA A 523 -3.23 -10.96 1.33
C ALA A 523 -3.38 -12.48 1.30
N VAL A 524 -2.28 -13.18 1.01
CA VAL A 524 -2.21 -14.65 1.02
C VAL A 524 -1.63 -15.07 2.37
N PRO A 525 -2.39 -15.80 3.20
CA PRO A 525 -1.89 -16.29 4.47
C PRO A 525 -0.82 -17.35 4.26
N THR A 526 0.19 -17.34 5.14
CA THR A 526 1.33 -18.28 5.15
C THR A 526 1.00 -19.54 5.96
N TYR A 527 0.25 -19.39 7.05
CA TYR A 527 -0.30 -20.46 7.86
C TYR A 527 -1.75 -20.14 8.20
N LEU A 528 -2.57 -21.18 8.30
CA LEU A 528 -3.87 -21.15 8.96
C LEU A 528 -3.70 -21.80 10.34
N TRP A 529 -4.41 -21.28 11.34
CA TRP A 529 -4.47 -21.85 12.68
C TRP A 529 -5.91 -21.86 13.20
N SER A 530 -6.25 -22.84 14.02
CA SER A 530 -7.55 -22.91 14.69
C SER A 530 -7.38 -23.43 16.10
N ALA A 531 -8.09 -22.84 17.05
CA ALA A 531 -8.11 -23.25 18.44
C ALA A 531 -9.54 -23.28 18.95
N TYR A 532 -9.87 -24.29 19.76
CA TYR A 532 -11.20 -24.43 20.37
C TYR A 532 -11.13 -24.47 21.90
N CYS A 533 -12.23 -24.09 22.51
CA CYS A 533 -12.46 -24.06 23.95
C CYS A 533 -13.82 -24.68 24.27
N CYS A 534 -13.82 -25.84 24.94
CA CYS A 534 -14.99 -26.51 25.48
C CYS A 534 -14.82 -26.69 27.02
N PRO A 535 -15.36 -25.79 27.86
CA PRO A 535 -15.17 -25.86 29.31
C PRO A 535 -15.87 -27.07 29.95
N GLU A 536 -17.01 -27.47 29.37
CA GLU A 536 -17.85 -28.56 29.85
C GLU A 536 -17.76 -29.75 28.89
N TYR A 537 -16.86 -30.68 29.18
CA TYR A 537 -16.58 -31.85 28.33
C TYR A 537 -16.74 -33.17 29.08
N ASP A 538 -16.79 -34.27 28.33
CA ASP A 538 -16.91 -35.62 28.88
C ASP A 538 -15.59 -36.11 29.48
N ARG A 539 -15.56 -36.28 30.81
CA ARG A 539 -14.41 -36.82 31.53
C ARG A 539 -14.17 -38.31 31.27
N ASN A 540 -15.15 -39.02 30.70
CA ASN A 540 -15.04 -40.42 30.31
C ASN A 540 -14.57 -40.61 28.85
N ALA A 541 -14.24 -39.52 28.14
CA ALA A 541 -13.69 -39.60 26.79
C ALA A 541 -12.38 -40.43 26.74
N PRO A 542 -12.09 -41.12 25.62
CA PRO A 542 -10.84 -41.85 25.43
C PRO A 542 -9.62 -40.96 25.70
N TYR A 543 -8.53 -41.55 26.22
CA TYR A 543 -7.36 -40.80 26.70
C TYR A 543 -6.83 -39.78 25.67
N GLU A 544 -6.71 -40.18 24.41
CA GLU A 544 -6.19 -39.35 23.32
C GLU A 544 -7.04 -38.10 23.03
N GLU A 545 -8.35 -38.18 23.22
CA GLU A 545 -9.27 -37.06 22.98
C GLU A 545 -9.51 -36.26 24.26
N ARG A 546 -9.52 -36.92 25.43
CA ARG A 546 -9.52 -36.27 26.75
C ARG A 546 -8.27 -35.42 27.00
N ALA A 547 -7.12 -35.79 26.43
CA ALA A 547 -5.88 -35.01 26.47
C ALA A 547 -5.95 -33.72 25.63
N LYS A 548 -6.96 -33.58 24.75
CA LYS A 548 -7.19 -32.43 23.86
C LYS A 548 -8.40 -31.59 24.33
N LEU A 549 -8.77 -31.70 25.59
CA LEU A 549 -9.90 -31.02 26.24
C LEU A 549 -9.46 -30.48 27.62
N PRO A 550 -9.94 -29.30 28.08
CA PRO A 550 -11.02 -28.50 27.50
C PRO A 550 -10.66 -27.75 26.21
N ALA A 551 -9.38 -27.55 25.93
CA ALA A 551 -8.92 -26.79 24.77
C ALA A 551 -7.69 -27.38 24.08
N PHE A 552 -7.62 -27.20 22.77
CA PHE A 552 -6.49 -27.59 21.93
C PHE A 552 -6.43 -26.70 20.70
N ALA A 553 -5.33 -26.81 19.95
CA ALA A 553 -5.07 -26.05 18.75
C ALA A 553 -4.64 -26.96 17.59
N ALA A 554 -4.68 -26.40 16.38
CA ALA A 554 -3.97 -26.90 15.22
C ALA A 554 -3.43 -25.74 14.38
N HIS A 555 -2.32 -25.96 13.67
CA HIS A 555 -1.88 -25.06 12.59
C HIS A 555 -1.36 -25.85 11.39
N GLY A 556 -1.41 -25.25 10.20
CA GLY A 556 -0.85 -25.82 8.97
C GLY A 556 -0.41 -24.74 8.00
N ARG A 557 0.63 -25.03 7.21
CA ARG A 557 1.20 -24.10 6.24
C ARG A 557 0.36 -24.11 4.96
N ASN A 558 0.05 -22.93 4.43
CA ASN A 558 -0.85 -22.74 3.29
C ASN A 558 -0.11 -22.94 1.96
N GLU A 559 0.31 -24.18 1.70
CA GLU A 559 1.10 -24.55 0.52
C GLU A 559 0.77 -25.98 0.05
N PRO A 560 1.09 -26.33 -1.21
CA PRO A 560 0.92 -27.70 -1.72
C PRO A 560 1.64 -28.73 -0.84
N GLY A 561 0.89 -29.66 -0.26
CA GLY A 561 1.43 -30.67 0.67
C GLY A 561 1.64 -30.19 2.11
N GLY A 562 1.21 -28.97 2.44
CA GLY A 562 1.24 -28.43 3.80
C GLY A 562 0.57 -29.34 4.82
N ARG A 563 1.26 -29.64 5.92
CA ARG A 563 0.79 -30.59 6.95
C ARG A 563 0.16 -29.84 8.12
N VAL A 564 -1.01 -30.30 8.57
CA VAL A 564 -1.64 -29.82 9.81
C VAL A 564 -1.03 -30.54 11.00
N THR A 565 -0.65 -29.78 12.02
CA THR A 565 -0.14 -30.27 13.31
C THR A 565 -1.13 -29.88 14.41
N GLU A 566 -1.65 -30.85 15.18
CA GLU A 566 -2.40 -30.55 16.41
C GLU A 566 -1.41 -30.29 17.58
N LEU A 567 -1.69 -29.32 18.44
CA LEU A 567 -0.81 -28.88 19.53
C LEU A 567 -1.59 -28.22 20.68
N SER A 568 -0.94 -28.00 21.83
CA SER A 568 -1.54 -27.29 22.97
C SER A 568 -1.66 -25.78 22.70
N LEU A 569 -2.60 -25.10 23.40
CA LEU A 569 -2.74 -23.64 23.30
C LEU A 569 -1.43 -22.90 23.56
N THR A 570 -0.68 -23.30 24.59
CA THR A 570 0.64 -22.71 24.93
C THR A 570 1.64 -22.82 23.78
N ALA A 571 1.66 -23.95 23.09
CA ALA A 571 2.53 -24.16 21.95
C ALA A 571 2.09 -23.32 20.74
N LEU A 572 0.78 -23.17 20.48
CA LEU A 572 0.28 -22.26 19.44
C LEU A 572 0.57 -20.79 19.77
N HIS A 573 0.39 -20.35 21.03
CA HIS A 573 0.73 -18.99 21.45
C HIS A 573 2.22 -18.69 21.25
N ASN A 574 3.10 -19.65 21.52
CA ASN A 574 4.54 -19.50 21.28
C ASN A 574 4.88 -19.48 19.79
N PHE A 575 4.25 -20.36 18.98
CA PHE A 575 4.40 -20.35 17.53
C PHE A 575 3.99 -19.01 16.92
N LEU A 576 2.79 -18.52 17.23
CA LEU A 576 2.28 -17.24 16.69
C LEU A 576 3.17 -16.06 17.09
N LYS A 577 3.64 -15.99 18.35
CA LYS A 577 4.62 -14.98 18.81
C LYS A 577 5.99 -15.02 18.12
N SER A 578 6.28 -16.07 17.34
CA SER A 578 7.47 -16.17 16.48
C SER A 578 7.17 -16.03 14.98
N ALA A 579 5.92 -16.21 14.57
CA ALA A 579 5.49 -16.30 13.17
C ALA A 579 4.65 -15.09 12.69
N THR A 580 4.13 -14.26 13.59
CA THR A 580 3.33 -13.06 13.27
C THR A 580 3.69 -11.86 14.14
N TYR A 581 3.25 -10.68 13.69
CA TYR A 581 3.32 -9.41 14.43
C TYR A 581 2.29 -9.34 15.58
N VAL A 582 2.10 -10.42 16.34
CA VAL A 582 1.27 -10.42 17.56
C VAL A 582 2.06 -9.89 18.75
N HIS A 583 1.41 -9.14 19.63
CA HIS A 583 2.09 -8.63 20.82
C HIS A 583 2.53 -9.77 21.76
N LYS A 584 3.58 -9.55 22.58
CA LYS A 584 4.12 -10.58 23.49
C LYS A 584 3.07 -11.10 24.50
N SER A 585 2.05 -10.30 24.80
CA SER A 585 0.89 -10.69 25.64
C SER A 585 -0.14 -11.59 24.95
N PHE A 586 0.03 -11.93 23.65
CA PHE A 586 -1.01 -12.62 22.86
C PHE A 586 -1.54 -13.89 23.51
N ARG A 587 -2.88 -14.01 23.53
CA ARG A 587 -3.69 -15.09 24.10
C ARG A 587 -5.00 -15.20 23.33
N ILE A 588 -5.40 -16.43 22.96
CA ILE A 588 -6.64 -16.68 22.20
C ILE A 588 -7.87 -16.73 23.11
N PHE A 589 -7.75 -17.34 24.30
CA PHE A 589 -8.83 -17.50 25.26
C PHE A 589 -8.42 -16.92 26.64
N GLN A 590 -9.38 -16.33 27.35
CA GLN A 590 -9.17 -15.96 28.75
C GLN A 590 -8.90 -17.22 29.59
N ASP A 591 -7.91 -17.14 30.49
CA ASP A 591 -7.48 -18.22 31.39
C ASP A 591 -7.17 -19.55 30.66
N ASP A 592 -6.76 -19.48 29.39
CA ASP A 592 -6.45 -20.64 28.53
C ASP A 592 -7.58 -21.70 28.48
N CYS A 593 -8.84 -21.26 28.57
CA CYS A 593 -10.05 -22.09 28.67
C CYS A 593 -10.13 -22.98 29.94
N VAL A 594 -9.27 -22.77 30.93
CA VAL A 594 -9.31 -23.52 32.19
C VAL A 594 -10.49 -23.03 33.03
N PRO A 595 -11.49 -23.87 33.36
CA PRO A 595 -12.52 -23.48 34.32
C PRO A 595 -11.89 -23.32 35.71
N PRO A 596 -12.35 -22.36 36.54
CA PRO A 596 -11.82 -22.18 37.89
C PRO A 596 -11.99 -23.48 38.70
N PRO A 597 -11.06 -23.80 39.62
CA PRO A 597 -11.16 -24.99 40.44
C PRO A 597 -12.48 -24.95 41.21
N SER A 598 -13.31 -25.98 41.03
CA SER A 598 -14.59 -26.11 41.73
C SER A 598 -14.35 -26.05 43.24
N PRO A 599 -15.09 -25.22 44.01
CA PRO A 599 -14.97 -25.20 45.46
C PRO A 599 -15.19 -26.61 46.00
N GLN A 600 -14.31 -27.03 46.90
CA GLN A 600 -14.43 -28.32 47.58
C GLN A 600 -15.76 -28.33 48.36
N ARG A 601 -16.55 -29.38 48.16
CA ARG A 601 -17.80 -29.63 48.89
C ARG A 601 -17.51 -30.49 50.12
#